data_AF-Q987T9-F1
#
_entry.id   AF-Q987T9-F1
#
_cell.length_a   1.000
_cell.length_b   1.000
_cell.length_c   1.000
_cell.angle_alpha   90.00
_cell.angle_beta   90.00
_cell.angle_gamma   90.00
#
_symmetry.space_group_name_H-M   'P 1'
#
loop_
_entity.id
_entity.type
_entity.pdbx_description
1 polymer ?
#
loop_
_entity_poly.entity_id
_entity_poly.type
_entity_poly.pdbx_seq_one_letter_code
_entity_poly.pdbx_strand_id
1 'polypeptide(L)'
;MLGPDDGTPVYRIELTGLEPDERVGLRGEASLSDADWHALTLRFARWDKTAPGYFPSILQAIGAHPEVRAADLAAKAGVETPKFKQDVRKLKELGLTESLEIGYRLSPRGEAVLEKLREHRL
;
A
#
# COMPACT_ATOMS: atom_id res chain seq x y z
N MET A 1 14.62 -44.50 2.44
CA MET A 1 13.93 -44.75 1.16
C MET A 1 13.61 -43.41 0.54
N LEU A 2 14.07 -43.21 -0.70
CA LEU A 2 14.03 -41.98 -1.48
C LEU A 2 12.62 -41.69 -2.04
N GLY A 3 12.31 -40.39 -2.19
CA GLY A 3 11.29 -39.78 -3.06
C GLY A 3 11.82 -38.41 -3.53
N PRO A 4 11.39 -37.90 -4.71
CA PRO A 4 12.29 -37.57 -5.81
C PRO A 4 13.04 -36.24 -5.75
N ASP A 5 14.24 -36.28 -6.33
CA ASP A 5 15.09 -35.17 -6.77
C ASP A 5 14.51 -34.53 -8.05
N ASP A 6 13.57 -33.61 -7.91
CA ASP A 6 13.20 -32.69 -8.98
C ASP A 6 13.90 -31.37 -8.69
N GLY A 7 15.03 -31.14 -9.38
CA GLY A 7 16.03 -30.06 -9.24
C GLY A 7 15.49 -28.61 -9.26
N THR A 8 14.54 -28.33 -8.39
CA THR A 8 14.00 -27.03 -8.09
C THR A 8 14.94 -26.42 -7.07
N PRO A 9 15.63 -25.31 -7.36
CA PRO A 9 16.44 -24.65 -6.37
C PRO A 9 15.55 -24.26 -5.19
N VAL A 10 15.75 -24.93 -4.06
CA VAL A 10 15.07 -24.60 -2.80
C VAL A 10 15.77 -23.38 -2.23
N TYR A 11 15.15 -22.21 -2.36
CA TYR A 11 15.66 -20.99 -1.76
C TYR A 11 15.33 -21.00 -0.25
N ARG A 12 16.37 -21.05 0.58
CA ARG A 12 16.26 -20.74 2.00
C ARG A 12 16.03 -19.23 2.13
N ILE A 13 14.81 -18.84 2.47
CA ILE A 13 14.51 -17.46 2.85
C ILE A 13 14.77 -17.36 4.36
N GLU A 14 15.85 -16.69 4.75
CA GLU A 14 16.03 -16.26 6.14
C GLU A 14 15.09 -15.08 6.40
N LEU A 15 14.02 -15.33 7.15
CA LEU A 15 13.13 -14.29 7.67
C LEU A 15 13.75 -13.73 8.96
N THR A 16 14.58 -12.71 8.82
CA THR A 16 15.10 -11.95 9.95
C THR A 16 14.05 -10.94 10.38
N GLY A 17 13.55 -11.07 11.62
CA GLY A 17 12.72 -10.05 12.28
C GLY A 17 11.31 -10.50 12.62
N LEU A 18 11.16 -11.23 13.73
CA LEU A 18 9.94 -11.14 14.56
C LEU A 18 10.06 -9.88 15.42
N GLU A 19 10.08 -8.71 14.78
CA GLU A 19 9.91 -7.43 15.45
C GLU A 19 8.40 -7.14 15.58
N PRO A 20 7.96 -6.44 16.64
CA PRO A 20 6.54 -6.06 16.79
C PRO A 20 6.05 -5.40 15.49
N ASP A 21 4.85 -5.74 15.03
CA ASP A 21 4.29 -5.39 13.70
C ASP A 21 4.64 -3.94 13.32
N GLU A 22 5.74 -3.73 12.58
CA GLU A 22 6.30 -2.40 12.23
C GLU A 22 5.23 -1.52 11.56
N ARG A 23 4.22 -2.16 10.97
CA ARG A 23 3.04 -1.52 10.37
C ARG A 23 2.23 -0.69 11.34
N VAL A 24 2.19 -1.04 12.64
CA VAL A 24 1.48 -0.27 13.67
C VAL A 24 2.31 0.96 14.06
N GLY A 25 3.64 0.82 14.16
CA GLY A 25 4.56 1.93 14.43
C GLY A 25 4.54 2.97 13.30
N LEU A 26 4.70 2.52 12.06
CA LEU A 26 4.75 3.39 10.88
C LEU A 26 3.45 4.17 10.62
N ARG A 27 2.29 3.66 11.04
CA ARG A 27 1.01 4.35 10.83
C ARG A 27 0.94 5.68 11.58
N GLY A 28 1.50 5.73 12.78
CA GLY A 28 1.48 6.93 13.63
C GLY A 28 2.46 8.02 13.21
N GLU A 29 3.40 7.71 12.31
CA GLU A 29 4.41 8.65 11.83
C GLU A 29 3.83 9.59 10.77
N ALA A 30 3.37 10.76 11.21
CA ALA A 30 2.97 11.85 10.32
C ALA A 30 4.17 12.54 9.64
N SER A 31 5.39 12.32 10.12
CA SER A 31 6.61 12.87 9.53
C SER A 31 7.27 11.83 8.62
N LEU A 32 7.36 12.12 7.32
CA LEU A 32 8.10 11.31 6.35
C LEU A 32 9.54 11.78 6.26
N SER A 33 10.49 10.91 6.59
CA SER A 33 11.90 11.17 6.29
C SER A 33 12.14 11.12 4.77
N ASP A 34 13.22 11.77 4.29
CA ASP A 34 13.59 11.71 2.88
C ASP A 34 13.92 10.27 2.42
N ALA A 35 14.47 9.45 3.32
CA ALA A 35 14.74 8.04 3.06
C ALA A 35 13.45 7.22 2.90
N ASP A 36 12.46 7.44 3.77
CA ASP A 36 11.14 6.83 3.67
C ASP A 36 10.41 7.23 2.39
N TRP A 37 10.44 8.53 2.08
CA TRP A 37 9.87 9.06 0.86
C TRP A 37 10.52 8.44 -0.38
N HIS A 38 11.86 8.31 -0.40
CA HIS A 38 12.58 7.65 -1.48
C HIS A 38 12.19 6.17 -1.62
N ALA A 39 12.10 5.43 -0.51
CA ALA A 39 11.70 4.03 -0.53
C ALA A 39 10.26 3.84 -1.04
N LEU A 40 9.33 4.72 -0.63
CA LEU A 40 7.94 4.70 -1.09
C LEU A 40 7.82 5.05 -2.57
N THR A 41 8.50 6.10 -3.03
CA THR A 41 8.47 6.52 -4.44
C THR A 41 9.05 5.46 -5.37
N LEU A 42 10.10 4.74 -4.97
CA LEU A 42 10.61 3.58 -5.73
C LEU A 42 9.56 2.47 -5.88
N ARG A 43 8.77 2.21 -4.83
CA ARG A 43 7.69 1.21 -4.88
C ARG A 43 6.54 1.70 -5.77
N PHE A 44 6.14 2.96 -5.66
CA PHE A 44 5.12 3.55 -6.52
C PHE A 44 5.55 3.56 -7.98
N ALA A 45 6.79 3.92 -8.29
CA ALA A 45 7.33 3.91 -9.65
C ALA A 45 7.24 2.53 -10.32
N ARG A 46 7.34 1.44 -9.57
CA ARG A 46 7.15 0.07 -10.10
C ARG A 46 5.70 -0.21 -10.49
N TRP A 47 4.72 0.27 -9.72
CA TRP A 47 3.31 0.16 -10.07
C TRP A 47 2.89 1.14 -11.16
N ASP A 48 3.46 2.34 -11.16
CA ASP A 48 3.14 3.37 -12.13
C ASP A 48 3.48 2.94 -13.56
N LYS A 49 4.48 2.06 -13.73
CA LYS A 49 4.80 1.41 -15.02
C LYS A 49 3.64 0.62 -15.62
N THR A 50 2.77 0.03 -14.80
CA THR A 50 1.63 -0.78 -15.27
C THR A 50 0.30 -0.06 -15.18
N ALA A 51 0.15 0.86 -14.22
CA ALA A 51 -1.06 1.66 -14.05
C ALA A 51 -0.70 3.09 -13.62
N PRO A 52 -0.31 3.96 -14.57
CA PRO A 52 0.11 5.33 -14.29
C PRO A 52 -0.97 6.11 -13.53
N GLY A 53 -0.60 6.76 -12.43
CA GLY A 53 -1.47 7.63 -11.64
C GLY A 53 -2.55 6.93 -10.81
N TYR A 54 -2.69 5.60 -10.93
CA TYR A 54 -3.76 4.84 -10.28
C TYR A 54 -3.59 4.75 -8.76
N PHE A 55 -2.38 4.51 -8.25
CA PHE A 55 -2.20 4.45 -6.80
C PHE A 55 -2.45 5.79 -6.09
N PRO A 56 -1.91 6.92 -6.58
CA PRO A 56 -2.24 8.23 -6.01
C PRO A 56 -3.74 8.53 -6.06
N SER A 57 -4.47 8.06 -7.10
CA SER A 57 -5.91 8.24 -7.15
C SER A 57 -6.66 7.41 -6.10
N ILE A 58 -6.17 6.21 -5.74
CA ILE A 58 -6.69 5.45 -4.60
C ILE A 58 -6.49 6.22 -3.29
N LEU A 59 -5.28 6.73 -3.02
CA LEU A 59 -5.03 7.53 -1.81
C LEU A 59 -5.93 8.76 -1.75
N GLN A 60 -6.07 9.46 -2.87
CA GLN A 60 -6.94 10.62 -2.99
C GLN A 60 -8.41 10.26 -2.74
N ALA A 61 -8.88 9.13 -3.31
CA ALA A 61 -10.25 8.68 -3.14
C ALA A 61 -10.56 8.29 -1.70
N ILE A 62 -9.64 7.57 -1.02
CA ILE A 62 -9.79 7.21 0.39
C ILE A 62 -9.74 8.45 1.28
N GLY A 63 -8.83 9.40 1.00
CA GLY A 63 -8.72 10.65 1.77
C GLY A 63 -9.92 11.58 1.59
N ALA A 64 -10.51 11.64 0.39
CA ALA A 64 -11.69 12.45 0.12
C ALA A 64 -12.99 11.82 0.63
N HIS A 65 -13.02 10.50 0.78
CA HIS A 65 -14.21 9.73 1.12
C HIS A 65 -13.88 8.62 2.14
N PRO A 66 -13.51 8.98 3.39
CA PRO A 66 -13.28 7.98 4.42
C PRO A 66 -14.57 7.20 4.70
N GLU A 67 -14.42 5.97 5.19
CA GLU A 67 -15.54 5.08 5.57
C GLU A 67 -16.48 4.66 4.43
N VAL A 68 -16.10 4.93 3.18
CA VAL A 68 -16.86 4.46 2.01
C VAL A 68 -16.51 3.03 1.64
N ARG A 69 -17.52 2.23 1.27
CA ARG A 69 -17.34 0.82 0.91
C ARG A 69 -16.37 0.68 -0.25
N ALA A 70 -15.56 -0.37 -0.19
CA ALA A 70 -14.61 -0.72 -1.24
C ALA A 70 -15.27 -0.84 -2.62
N ALA A 71 -16.50 -1.36 -2.69
CA ALA A 71 -17.23 -1.51 -3.94
C ALA A 71 -17.56 -0.14 -4.59
N ASP A 72 -17.96 0.84 -3.78
CA ASP A 72 -18.30 2.17 -4.27
C ASP A 72 -17.05 2.93 -4.74
N LEU A 73 -15.94 2.80 -4.00
CA LEU A 73 -14.65 3.37 -4.42
C LEU A 73 -14.11 2.70 -5.69
N ALA A 74 -14.23 1.37 -5.80
CA ALA A 74 -13.82 0.62 -6.98
C ALA A 74 -14.65 1.02 -8.22
N ALA A 75 -15.97 1.17 -8.06
CA ALA A 75 -16.87 1.63 -9.12
C ALA A 75 -16.50 3.04 -9.60
N LYS A 76 -16.24 3.98 -8.68
CA LYS A 76 -15.77 5.33 -9.01
C LYS A 76 -14.42 5.32 -9.75
N ALA A 77 -13.54 4.38 -9.42
CA ALA A 77 -12.24 4.21 -10.07
C ALA A 77 -12.29 3.37 -11.36
N GLY A 78 -13.45 2.85 -11.76
CA GLY A 78 -13.61 2.02 -12.97
C GLY A 78 -12.88 0.68 -12.90
N VAL A 79 -12.66 0.14 -11.70
CA VAL A 79 -11.94 -1.13 -11.49
C VAL A 79 -12.82 -2.14 -10.76
N GLU A 80 -12.50 -3.42 -10.93
CA GLU A 80 -13.20 -4.49 -10.20
C GLU A 80 -12.92 -4.41 -8.69
N THR A 81 -13.95 -4.66 -7.87
CA THR A 81 -13.84 -4.60 -6.41
C THR A 81 -12.73 -5.51 -5.84
N PRO A 82 -12.55 -6.78 -6.29
CA PRO A 82 -11.46 -7.62 -5.80
C PRO A 82 -10.08 -7.03 -6.09
N LYS A 83 -9.88 -6.49 -7.29
CA LYS A 83 -8.65 -5.81 -7.68
C LYS A 83 -8.39 -4.58 -6.80
N PHE A 84 -9.41 -3.73 -6.60
CA PHE A 84 -9.31 -2.56 -5.73
C PHE A 84 -8.91 -2.96 -4.29
N LYS A 85 -9.54 -3.99 -3.72
CA LYS A 85 -9.20 -4.50 -2.38
C LYS A 85 -7.76 -5.01 -2.29
N GLN A 86 -7.28 -5.70 -3.32
CA GLN A 86 -5.88 -6.15 -3.39
C GLN A 86 -4.93 -4.95 -3.43
N ASP A 87 -5.25 -3.93 -4.21
CA ASP A 87 -4.43 -2.73 -4.32
C ASP A 87 -4.41 -1.97 -2.98
N VAL A 88 -5.57 -1.76 -2.32
CA VAL A 88 -5.64 -1.18 -0.97
C VAL A 88 -4.87 -2.01 0.07
N ARG A 89 -4.89 -3.34 -0.02
CA ARG A 89 -4.11 -4.21 0.87
C ARG A 89 -2.62 -3.93 0.76
N LYS A 90 -2.09 -3.74 -0.45
CA LYS A 90 -0.67 -3.37 -0.63
C LYS A 90 -0.36 -2.01 0.03
N LEU A 91 -1.33 -1.09 0.10
CA LEU A 91 -1.14 0.23 0.73
C LEU A 91 -1.16 0.11 2.24
N LYS A 92 -2.01 -0.78 2.74
CA LYS A 92 -2.09 -1.15 4.15
C LYS A 92 -0.76 -1.76 4.62
N GLU A 93 -0.13 -2.58 3.79
CA GLU A 93 1.19 -3.17 4.04
C GLU A 93 2.31 -2.11 4.09
N LEU A 94 2.14 -1.00 3.38
CA LEU A 94 3.02 0.18 3.46
C LEU A 94 2.66 1.15 4.60
N GLY A 95 1.69 0.78 5.45
CA GLY A 95 1.25 1.62 6.56
C GLY A 95 0.49 2.88 6.15
N LEU A 96 -0.04 2.96 4.92
CA LEU A 96 -0.67 4.17 4.36
C LEU A 96 -2.20 4.21 4.53
N THR A 97 -2.81 3.06 4.81
CA THR A 97 -4.27 2.96 4.96
C THR A 97 -4.65 2.09 6.14
N GLU A 98 -5.84 2.36 6.66
CA GLU A 98 -6.45 1.62 7.76
C GLU A 98 -7.77 1.02 7.30
N SER A 99 -7.99 -0.25 7.63
CA SER A 99 -9.27 -0.91 7.39
C SER A 99 -10.20 -0.59 8.54
N LEU A 100 -11.43 -0.21 8.21
CA LEU A 100 -12.49 0.05 9.17
C LEU A 100 -13.53 -1.07 9.09
N GLU A 101 -14.50 -1.05 10.00
CA GLU A 101 -15.69 -1.90 9.88
C GLU A 101 -16.39 -1.67 8.54
N ILE A 102 -16.47 -0.41 8.12
CA ILE A 102 -16.98 0.00 6.82
C ILE A 102 -15.90 0.82 6.11
N GLY A 103 -15.37 0.28 5.02
CA GLY A 103 -14.45 1.00 4.15
C GLY A 103 -13.03 1.16 4.69
N TYR A 104 -12.43 2.29 4.34
CA TYR A 104 -11.02 2.60 4.62
C TYR A 104 -10.87 4.05 5.06
N ARG A 105 -9.75 4.34 5.71
CA ARG A 105 -9.22 5.70 5.88
C ARG A 105 -7.72 5.72 5.62
N LEU A 106 -7.16 6.91 5.41
CA LEU A 106 -5.72 7.09 5.42
C LEU A 106 -5.20 6.96 6.86
N SER A 107 -3.97 6.45 7.02
CA SER A 107 -3.22 6.63 8.26
C SER A 107 -2.59 8.02 8.28
N PRO A 108 -2.09 8.51 9.44
CA PRO A 108 -1.24 9.71 9.50
C PRO A 108 -0.11 9.70 8.48
N ARG A 109 0.59 8.57 8.31
CA ARG A 109 1.61 8.40 7.26
C ARG A 109 1.02 8.50 5.84
N GLY A 110 -0.16 7.93 5.61
CA GLY A 110 -0.86 8.01 4.33
C GLY A 110 -1.27 9.42 3.94
N GLU A 111 -1.70 10.22 4.92
CA GLU A 111 -2.02 11.64 4.73
C GLU A 111 -0.76 12.43 4.35
N ALA A 112 0.34 12.23 5.08
CA ALA A 112 1.62 12.87 4.78
C ALA A 112 2.16 12.48 3.38
N VAL A 113 1.98 11.22 2.97
CA VAL A 113 2.33 10.78 1.61
C VAL A 113 1.45 11.49 0.57
N LEU A 114 0.15 11.60 0.81
CA LEU A 114 -0.76 12.28 -0.09
C LEU A 114 -0.44 13.78 -0.22
N GLU A 115 -0.02 14.42 0.86
CA GLU A 115 0.44 15.81 0.87
C GLU A 115 1.74 15.97 0.06
N LYS A 116 2.78 15.17 0.34
CA LYS A 116 4.02 15.14 -0.45
C LYS A 116 3.75 14.90 -1.95
N LEU A 117 2.82 13.99 -2.28
CA LEU A 117 2.43 13.73 -3.67
C LEU A 117 1.77 14.94 -4.34
N ARG A 118 1.04 15.78 -3.60
CA ARG A 118 0.46 17.03 -4.12
C ARG A 118 1.53 18.10 -4.34
N GLU A 119 2.51 18.20 -3.44
CA GLU A 119 3.63 19.16 -3.54
C GLU A 119 4.53 18.89 -4.76
N HIS A 120 4.73 17.63 -5.13
CA HIS A 120 5.62 17.24 -6.24
C HIS A 120 4.89 17.08 -7.59
N ARG A 121 3.57 17.30 -7.63
CA ARG A 121 2.76 17.28 -8.86
C ARG A 121 2.17 18.65 -9.25
N LEU A 122 2.80 19.72 -8.77
CA LEU A 122 2.61 21.10 -9.24
C LEU A 122 3.89 21.60 -9.95
#